data_AF-A0A9J6FQU3-F1
#
_entry.id   AF-A0A9J6FQU3-F1
#
_cell.length_a   1.000
_cell.length_b   1.000
_cell.length_c   1.000
_cell.angle_alpha   90.00
_cell.angle_beta   90.00
_cell.angle_gamma   90.00
#
_symmetry.space_group_name_H-M   'P 1'
#
loop_
_entity.id
_entity.type
_entity.pdbx_description
1 polymer ?
#
loop_
_entity_poly.entity_id
_entity_poly.type
_entity_poly.pdbx_seq_one_letter_code
_entity_poly.pdbx_strand_id
1 'polypeptide(L)'
;MQERSIVKPVRFLTRKHVHPTNIEKMNVRRAVQVLSPPVTAALKLLKEQAGHTCDASFANVGPTVVFMDIMHRWFVLMDVSNCTQHIHQNNPDCKQYESETDERLGWLETAFLDYLAEIKRQSLAKNFLTKETYQGLLFTTISNVQCIRYLLKVMRFRFVLTRKMSSDPIVTFFGWLRKSAGSNDQTDVRAVLSGIEKALKTGIACTSSSSNVMSADSGSCCSSALLQRPPGAAQNAGAAFPAEATATLEEHLDRGKTLLPTPDVAALAMVGGYIARTIHETIAVMNASP
;
A
#
# COMPACT_ATOMS: atom_id res chain seq x y z
N MET A 1 -33.90 13.58 3.42
CA MET A 1 -33.74 14.91 4.04
C MET A 1 -32.65 15.77 3.38
N GLN A 2 -31.42 15.29 3.15
CA GLN A 2 -30.32 16.14 2.62
C GLN A 2 -30.34 16.42 1.10
N GLU A 3 -31.15 15.71 0.30
CA GLU A 3 -31.23 15.97 -1.16
C GLU A 3 -31.67 17.40 -1.49
N ARG A 4 -32.47 18.03 -0.62
CA ARG A 4 -32.99 19.40 -0.78
C ARG A 4 -32.21 20.45 0.00
N SER A 5 -31.13 20.07 0.71
CA SER A 5 -30.32 21.02 1.48
C SER A 5 -29.24 21.67 0.59
N ILE A 6 -29.16 23.00 0.64
CA ILE A 6 -28.16 23.80 -0.09
C ILE A 6 -26.75 23.51 0.44
N VAL A 7 -26.61 23.32 1.76
CA VAL A 7 -25.34 22.98 2.40
C VAL A 7 -25.40 21.54 2.89
N LYS A 8 -24.46 20.72 2.40
CA LYS A 8 -24.29 19.33 2.83
C LYS A 8 -23.07 19.25 3.75
N PRO A 9 -23.21 18.76 5.00
CA PRO A 9 -22.09 18.63 5.93
C PRO A 9 -20.93 17.81 5.35
N VAL A 10 -21.26 16.76 4.58
CA VAL A 10 -20.27 15.92 3.90
C VAL A 10 -20.61 15.78 2.41
N ARG A 11 -19.90 16.54 1.56
CA ARG A 11 -20.17 16.60 0.12
C ARG A 11 -19.68 15.40 -0.70
N PHE A 12 -18.67 14.68 -0.21
CA PHE A 12 -18.04 13.59 -0.97
C PHE A 12 -18.78 12.26 -0.80
N LEU A 13 -19.67 12.14 0.18
CA LEU A 13 -20.48 10.94 0.33
C LEU A 13 -21.55 10.88 -0.77
N THR A 14 -21.65 9.70 -1.36
CA THR A 14 -22.57 9.39 -2.46
C THR A 14 -23.23 8.05 -2.18
N ARG A 15 -24.34 7.74 -2.86
CA ARG A 15 -25.02 6.43 -2.74
C ARG A 15 -24.08 5.23 -2.87
N LYS A 16 -23.07 5.34 -3.74
CA LYS A 16 -21.99 4.35 -3.96
C LYS A 16 -21.13 4.02 -2.72
N HIS A 17 -21.17 4.83 -1.66
CA HIS A 17 -20.47 4.54 -0.40
C HIS A 17 -21.24 3.53 0.46
N VAL A 18 -22.57 3.56 0.40
CA VAL A 18 -23.46 2.68 1.18
C VAL A 18 -23.89 1.46 0.36
N HIS A 19 -24.11 1.67 -0.94
CA HIS A 19 -24.53 0.64 -1.88
C HIS A 19 -23.53 0.52 -3.04
N PRO A 20 -22.31 0.02 -2.79
CA PRO A 20 -21.30 -0.15 -3.83
C PRO A 20 -21.69 -1.27 -4.81
N THR A 21 -21.52 -1.02 -6.10
CA THR A 21 -21.57 -2.07 -7.13
C THR A 21 -20.36 -3.01 -7.00
N ASN A 22 -20.38 -4.17 -7.69
CA ASN A 22 -19.28 -5.14 -7.61
C ASN A 22 -17.91 -4.56 -8.01
N ILE A 23 -17.88 -3.62 -8.96
CA ILE A 23 -16.67 -2.91 -9.37
C ILE A 23 -16.22 -1.93 -8.27
N GLU A 24 -17.17 -1.24 -7.64
CA GLU A 24 -16.89 -0.21 -6.64
C GLU A 24 -16.47 -0.76 -5.28
N LYS A 25 -16.82 -2.01 -4.96
CA LYS A 25 -16.40 -2.70 -3.72
C LYS A 25 -14.88 -2.79 -3.57
N MET A 26 -14.13 -2.79 -4.67
CA MET A 26 -12.66 -2.80 -4.65
C MET A 26 -12.05 -1.42 -4.38
N ASN A 27 -12.85 -0.35 -4.33
CA ASN A 27 -12.35 1.01 -4.13
C ASN A 27 -12.13 1.31 -2.64
N VAL A 28 -10.91 1.05 -2.17
CA VAL A 28 -10.49 1.27 -0.77
C VAL A 28 -10.73 2.72 -0.32
N ARG A 29 -10.52 3.70 -1.21
CA ARG A 29 -10.72 5.12 -0.88
C ARG A 29 -12.15 5.41 -0.43
N ARG A 30 -13.17 4.79 -1.05
CA ARG A 30 -14.57 4.96 -0.62
C ARG A 30 -14.79 4.40 0.79
N ALA A 31 -14.21 3.24 1.10
CA ALA A 31 -14.32 2.64 2.42
C ALA A 31 -13.68 3.54 3.50
N VAL A 32 -12.48 4.07 3.24
CA VAL A 32 -11.80 5.01 4.15
C VAL A 32 -12.60 6.31 4.32
N GLN A 33 -13.19 6.83 3.24
CA GLN A 33 -14.03 8.03 3.30
C GLN A 33 -15.27 7.86 4.17
N VAL A 34 -15.88 6.67 4.20
CA VAL A 34 -17.01 6.39 5.09
C VAL A 34 -16.60 6.58 6.55
N LEU A 35 -15.42 6.10 6.94
CA LEU A 35 -14.91 6.15 8.32
C LEU A 35 -14.27 7.50 8.69
N SER A 36 -14.21 8.46 7.77
CA SER A 36 -13.40 9.66 7.95
C SER A 36 -13.94 10.65 9.01
N PRO A 37 -13.07 11.47 9.63
CA PRO A 37 -13.47 12.43 10.66
C PRO A 37 -14.56 13.43 10.25
N PRO A 38 -14.63 13.93 9.00
CA PRO A 38 -15.76 14.76 8.57
C PRO A 38 -17.11 14.04 8.68
N VAL A 39 -17.15 12.72 8.46
CA VAL A 39 -18.37 11.93 8.58
C VAL A 39 -18.74 11.76 10.05
N THR A 40 -17.79 11.42 10.92
CA THR A 40 -18.07 11.27 12.35
C THR A 40 -18.47 12.59 12.99
N ALA A 41 -17.87 13.71 12.59
CA ALA A 41 -18.28 15.06 12.99
C ALA A 41 -19.72 15.40 12.54
N ALA A 42 -20.08 15.06 11.29
CA ALA A 42 -21.44 15.27 10.81
C ALA A 42 -22.46 14.40 11.56
N LEU A 43 -22.13 13.15 11.89
CA LEU A 43 -23.00 12.29 12.70
C LEU A 43 -23.16 12.82 14.13
N LYS A 44 -22.10 13.36 14.74
CA LYS A 44 -22.17 14.02 16.06
C LYS A 44 -23.12 15.22 16.03
N LEU A 45 -23.02 16.08 15.02
CA LEU A 45 -23.95 17.20 14.82
C LEU A 45 -25.40 16.74 14.64
N LEU A 46 -25.63 15.69 13.84
CA LEU A 46 -26.98 15.14 13.65
C LEU A 46 -27.54 14.50 14.92
N LYS A 47 -26.68 13.96 15.79
CA LYS A 47 -27.12 13.45 17.10
C LYS A 47 -27.65 14.58 17.99
N GLU A 48 -26.94 15.71 18.03
CA GLU A 48 -27.34 16.89 18.82
C GLU A 48 -28.64 17.52 18.32
N GLN A 49 -28.87 17.42 17.02
CA GLN A 49 -30.05 17.96 16.35
C GLN A 49 -31.23 16.99 16.23
N ALA A 50 -31.09 15.77 16.77
CA ALA A 50 -32.08 14.70 16.64
C ALA A 50 -33.42 15.09 17.26
N GLY A 51 -34.50 15.01 16.46
CA GLY A 51 -35.85 15.40 16.89
C GLY A 51 -36.17 16.89 16.70
N HIS A 52 -35.19 17.72 16.32
CA HIS A 52 -35.41 19.13 15.99
C HIS A 52 -35.36 19.36 14.47
N THR A 53 -34.15 19.35 13.90
CA THR A 53 -33.90 19.63 12.48
C THR A 53 -33.59 18.37 11.68
N CYS A 54 -33.36 17.24 12.36
CA CYS A 54 -33.18 15.94 11.74
C CYS A 54 -33.96 14.84 12.45
N ASP A 55 -34.06 13.70 11.76
CA ASP A 55 -34.77 12.51 12.23
C ASP A 55 -34.32 12.08 13.64
N ALA A 56 -35.28 11.71 14.48
CA ALA A 56 -35.04 11.20 15.83
C ALA A 56 -34.19 9.92 15.82
N SER A 57 -34.15 9.18 14.71
CA SER A 57 -33.28 8.00 14.53
C SER A 57 -31.79 8.30 14.77
N PHE A 58 -31.34 9.55 14.56
CA PHE A 58 -29.95 9.95 14.80
C PHE A 58 -29.57 10.04 16.29
N ALA A 59 -30.52 10.03 17.22
CA ALA A 59 -30.22 10.05 18.66
C ALA A 59 -29.34 8.85 19.09
N ASN A 60 -29.50 7.71 18.42
CA ASN A 60 -28.82 6.45 18.72
C ASN A 60 -27.50 6.24 17.95
N VAL A 61 -26.98 7.25 17.25
CA VAL A 61 -25.79 7.11 16.39
C VAL A 61 -24.47 7.00 17.16
N GLY A 62 -24.48 7.22 18.48
CA GLY A 62 -23.29 7.26 19.33
C GLY A 62 -22.34 6.05 19.18
N PRO A 63 -22.83 4.80 19.30
CA PRO A 63 -21.99 3.62 19.12
C PRO A 63 -21.36 3.52 17.73
N THR A 64 -22.08 3.92 16.68
CA THR A 64 -21.56 3.94 15.31
C THR A 64 -20.41 4.93 15.17
N VAL A 65 -20.53 6.11 15.75
CA VAL A 65 -19.48 7.13 15.76
C VAL A 65 -18.22 6.61 16.45
N VAL A 66 -18.36 5.95 17.61
CA VAL A 66 -17.23 5.36 18.34
C VAL A 66 -16.54 4.28 17.51
N PHE A 67 -17.30 3.38 16.89
CA PHE A 67 -16.76 2.37 15.99
C PHE A 67 -15.99 2.98 14.82
N MET A 68 -16.55 4.00 14.18
CA MET A 68 -15.91 4.69 13.05
C MET A 68 -14.61 5.38 13.46
N ASP A 69 -14.61 6.09 14.60
CA ASP A 69 -13.43 6.78 15.13
C ASP A 69 -12.30 5.75 15.46
N ILE A 70 -12.64 4.61 16.06
CA ILE A 70 -11.66 3.55 16.40
C ILE A 70 -11.10 2.90 15.12
N MET A 71 -11.95 2.50 14.18
CA MET A 71 -11.51 1.86 12.94
C MET A 71 -10.69 2.81 12.05
N HIS A 72 -11.07 4.09 11.99
CA HIS A 72 -10.30 5.11 11.28
C HIS A 72 -8.93 5.31 11.92
N ARG A 73 -8.87 5.41 13.25
CA ARG A 73 -7.60 5.53 13.97
C ARG A 73 -6.69 4.35 13.70
N TRP A 74 -7.21 3.13 13.77
CA TRP A 74 -6.47 1.92 13.40
C TRP A 74 -5.90 2.03 11.98
N PHE A 75 -6.74 2.39 10.99
CA PHE A 75 -6.29 2.52 9.61
C PHE A 75 -5.15 3.54 9.46
N VAL A 76 -5.26 4.71 10.11
CA VAL A 76 -4.24 5.76 10.07
C VAL A 76 -2.89 5.29 10.63
N LEU A 77 -2.89 4.60 11.76
CA LEU A 77 -1.68 4.07 12.39
C LEU A 77 -0.98 3.03 11.49
N MET A 78 -1.76 2.25 10.76
CA MET A 78 -1.27 1.21 9.84
C MET A 78 -0.89 1.76 8.44
N ASP A 79 -1.13 3.04 8.17
CA ASP A 79 -0.96 3.66 6.85
C ASP A 79 -0.04 4.90 6.85
N VAL A 80 0.95 4.92 7.73
CA VAL A 80 1.95 6.00 7.83
C VAL A 80 2.95 5.90 6.69
N SER A 81 3.07 6.96 5.90
CA SER A 81 3.72 6.92 4.58
C SER A 81 5.02 7.66 4.43
N ASN A 82 5.19 8.73 5.20
CA ASN A 82 6.36 9.59 5.16
C ASN A 82 6.46 10.38 6.46
N CYS A 83 7.61 11.01 6.69
CA CYS A 83 7.89 11.72 7.94
C CYS A 83 7.23 13.10 8.04
N THR A 84 6.56 13.60 6.99
CA THR A 84 5.90 14.92 6.98
C THR A 84 4.37 14.83 6.97
N GLN A 85 3.81 13.62 6.87
CA GLN A 85 2.37 13.38 6.77
C GLN A 85 1.62 13.96 7.97
N HIS A 86 2.16 13.77 9.18
CA HIS A 86 1.59 14.31 10.41
C HIS A 86 1.52 15.85 10.44
N ILE A 87 2.48 16.53 9.79
CA ILE A 87 2.51 17.98 9.68
C ILE A 87 1.44 18.45 8.70
N HIS A 88 1.41 17.88 7.49
CA HIS A 88 0.45 18.29 6.45
C HIS A 88 -1.01 17.99 6.82
N GLN A 89 -1.25 16.87 7.51
CA GLN A 89 -2.59 16.46 7.92
C GLN A 89 -2.96 17.02 9.31
N ASN A 90 -2.02 17.67 10.01
CA ASN A 90 -2.17 18.08 11.41
C ASN A 90 -2.71 16.94 12.30
N ASN A 91 -2.16 15.74 12.13
CA ASN A 91 -2.60 14.54 12.84
C ASN A 91 -1.40 13.79 13.44
N PRO A 92 -1.24 13.75 14.77
CA PRO A 92 -0.10 13.10 15.42
C PRO A 92 -0.09 11.57 15.20
N ASP A 93 -1.25 10.93 15.00
CA ASP A 93 -1.31 9.49 14.73
C ASP A 93 -0.62 9.12 13.40
N CYS A 94 -0.49 10.07 12.46
CA CYS A 94 0.22 9.88 11.19
C CYS A 94 1.75 10.01 11.28
N LYS A 95 2.34 10.15 12.47
CA LYS A 95 3.79 10.32 12.62
C LYS A 95 4.54 9.01 12.40
N GLN A 96 5.74 9.04 11.85
CA GLN A 96 6.61 7.86 11.78
C GLN A 96 6.89 7.30 13.18
N TYR A 97 7.12 5.98 13.27
CA TYR A 97 7.48 5.34 14.54
C TYR A 97 8.99 5.46 14.75
N GLU A 98 9.42 6.09 15.84
CA GLU A 98 10.84 6.32 16.17
C GLU A 98 11.26 5.59 17.45
N SER A 99 10.30 5.22 18.30
CA SER A 99 10.54 4.57 19.59
C SER A 99 9.78 3.24 19.70
N GLU A 100 10.40 2.26 20.34
CA GLU A 100 9.75 0.98 20.69
C GLU A 100 8.67 1.13 21.77
N THR A 101 8.71 2.23 22.54
CA THR A 101 7.76 2.55 23.62
C THR A 101 6.69 3.56 23.20
N ASP A 102 6.49 3.76 21.90
CA ASP A 102 5.46 4.66 21.38
C ASP A 102 4.06 4.25 21.88
N GLU A 103 3.34 5.17 22.51
CA GLU A 103 2.01 4.94 23.08
C GLU A 103 1.01 4.43 22.04
N ARG A 104 1.19 4.80 20.76
CA ARG A 104 0.34 4.34 19.66
C ARG A 104 0.47 2.83 19.42
N LEU A 105 1.65 2.26 19.65
CA LEU A 105 1.85 0.81 19.62
C LEU A 105 1.11 0.14 20.78
N GLY A 106 1.15 0.76 21.97
CA GLY A 106 0.39 0.30 23.13
C GLY A 106 -1.12 0.32 22.88
N TRP A 107 -1.63 1.36 22.24
CA TRP A 107 -3.05 1.47 21.85
C TRP A 107 -3.48 0.37 20.87
N LEU A 108 -2.64 0.05 19.87
CA LEU A 108 -2.91 -1.02 18.91
C LEU A 108 -2.96 -2.41 19.57
N GLU A 109 -2.08 -2.66 20.53
CA GLU A 109 -1.91 -3.96 21.18
C GLU A 109 -2.93 -4.21 22.30
N THR A 110 -3.36 -3.17 23.00
CA THR A 110 -4.31 -3.28 24.12
C THR A 110 -5.69 -2.75 23.73
N ALA A 111 -5.86 -1.43 23.74
CA ALA A 111 -7.15 -0.77 23.58
C ALA A 111 -7.92 -1.20 22.32
N PHE A 112 -7.25 -1.34 21.18
CA PHE A 112 -7.89 -1.78 19.94
C PHE A 112 -8.29 -3.26 19.96
N LEU A 113 -7.41 -4.16 20.44
CA LEU A 113 -7.72 -5.59 20.50
C LEU A 113 -8.81 -5.89 21.53
N ASP A 114 -8.77 -5.23 22.69
CA ASP A 114 -9.81 -5.33 23.73
C ASP A 114 -11.15 -4.84 23.20
N TYR A 115 -11.15 -3.71 22.47
CA TYR A 115 -12.36 -3.23 21.80
C TYR A 115 -12.91 -4.24 20.80
N LEU A 116 -12.05 -4.84 19.96
CA LEU A 116 -12.46 -5.88 19.00
C LEU A 116 -13.04 -7.11 19.68
N ALA A 117 -12.47 -7.54 20.81
CA ALA A 117 -12.97 -8.65 21.59
C ALA A 117 -14.33 -8.33 22.22
N GLU A 118 -14.51 -7.10 22.71
CA GLU A 118 -15.76 -6.64 23.28
C GLU A 118 -16.90 -6.62 22.26
N ILE A 119 -16.67 -5.99 21.10
CA ILE A 119 -17.69 -5.93 20.06
C ILE A 119 -18.03 -7.33 19.53
N LYS A 120 -17.07 -8.26 19.48
CA LYS A 120 -17.32 -9.65 19.10
C LYS A 120 -18.20 -10.37 20.11
N ARG A 121 -17.98 -10.12 21.41
CA ARG A 121 -18.78 -10.70 22.51
C ARG A 121 -20.21 -10.18 22.51
N GLN A 122 -20.40 -8.89 22.20
CA GLN A 122 -21.71 -8.23 22.20
C GLN A 122 -22.49 -8.41 20.89
N SER A 123 -21.81 -8.73 19.78
CA SER A 123 -22.44 -8.85 18.47
C SER A 123 -23.03 -10.24 18.21
N LEU A 124 -24.18 -10.27 17.56
CA LEU A 124 -24.65 -11.50 16.91
C LEU A 124 -23.70 -11.88 15.77
N ALA A 125 -23.46 -13.18 15.56
CA ALA A 125 -22.52 -13.67 14.54
C ALA A 125 -22.79 -13.11 13.12
N LYS A 126 -24.07 -12.88 12.77
CA LYS A 126 -24.49 -12.31 11.49
C LYS A 126 -24.22 -10.80 11.32
N ASN A 127 -24.00 -10.08 12.42
CA ASN A 127 -23.81 -8.63 12.44
C ASN A 127 -22.34 -8.25 12.69
N PHE A 128 -21.46 -9.23 12.73
CA PHE A 128 -20.03 -9.05 12.99
C PHE A 128 -19.20 -9.26 11.73
N LEU A 129 -17.90 -8.96 11.83
CA LEU A 129 -16.91 -9.29 10.81
C LEU A 129 -16.90 -10.80 10.54
N THR A 130 -16.59 -11.20 9.31
CA THR A 130 -16.37 -12.63 9.01
C THR A 130 -15.20 -13.16 9.83
N LYS A 131 -15.14 -14.47 10.02
CA LYS A 131 -14.08 -15.13 10.78
C LYS A 131 -12.70 -14.75 10.22
N GLU A 132 -12.57 -14.75 8.90
CA GLU A 132 -11.35 -14.45 8.17
C GLU A 132 -10.95 -12.99 8.34
N THR A 133 -11.90 -12.05 8.22
CA THR A 133 -11.62 -10.63 8.42
C THR A 133 -11.23 -10.32 9.86
N TYR A 134 -11.90 -10.92 10.84
CA TYR A 134 -11.55 -10.75 12.25
C TYR A 134 -10.14 -11.30 12.55
N GLN A 135 -9.84 -12.51 12.10
CA GLN A 135 -8.52 -13.12 12.31
C GLN A 135 -7.41 -12.34 11.59
N GLY A 136 -7.66 -11.91 10.35
CA GLY A 136 -6.73 -11.07 9.60
C GLY A 136 -6.46 -9.75 10.32
N LEU A 137 -7.50 -9.09 10.83
CA LEU A 137 -7.36 -7.83 11.56
C LEU A 137 -6.51 -7.97 12.84
N LEU A 138 -6.75 -9.02 13.62
CA LEU A 138 -5.94 -9.34 14.80
C LEU A 138 -4.48 -9.63 14.42
N PHE A 139 -4.28 -10.55 13.47
CA PHE A 139 -2.96 -10.98 13.04
C PHE A 139 -2.14 -9.82 12.49
N THR A 140 -2.71 -9.04 11.56
CA THR A 140 -2.04 -7.85 10.99
C THR A 140 -1.66 -6.85 12.08
N THR A 141 -2.53 -6.61 13.06
CA THR A 141 -2.24 -5.67 14.15
C THR A 141 -1.08 -6.17 15.01
N ILE A 142 -1.16 -7.40 15.51
CA ILE A 142 -0.14 -7.99 16.38
C ILE A 142 1.20 -8.09 15.65
N SER A 143 1.20 -8.67 14.43
CA SER A 143 2.42 -8.86 13.65
C SER A 143 3.10 -7.54 13.30
N ASN A 144 2.35 -6.49 12.95
CA ASN A 144 2.96 -5.20 12.64
C ASN A 144 3.51 -4.50 13.88
N VAL A 145 2.82 -4.56 15.03
CA VAL A 145 3.37 -4.01 16.30
C VAL A 145 4.69 -4.71 16.65
N GLN A 146 4.72 -6.04 16.60
CA GLN A 146 5.94 -6.82 16.89
C GLN A 146 7.05 -6.53 15.88
N CYS A 147 6.71 -6.42 14.59
CA CYS A 147 7.67 -6.09 13.53
C CYS A 147 8.26 -4.68 13.73
N ILE A 148 7.44 -3.67 14.05
CA ILE A 148 7.92 -2.31 14.33
C ILE A 148 8.90 -2.32 15.50
N ARG A 149 8.55 -2.97 16.62
CA ARG A 149 9.44 -3.08 17.80
C ARG A 149 10.74 -3.78 17.43
N TYR A 150 10.69 -4.87 16.67
CA TYR A 150 11.89 -5.57 16.21
C TYR A 150 12.79 -4.69 15.33
N LEU A 151 12.22 -3.98 14.36
CA LEU A 151 12.97 -3.10 13.46
C LEU A 151 13.65 -1.94 14.21
N LEU A 152 12.98 -1.36 15.21
CA LEU A 152 13.53 -0.26 16.01
C LEU A 152 14.56 -0.77 17.03
N LYS A 153 14.25 -1.85 17.77
CA LYS A 153 15.06 -2.35 18.88
C LYS A 153 16.26 -3.19 18.44
N VAL A 154 16.02 -4.17 17.59
CA VAL A 154 17.00 -5.19 17.20
C VAL A 154 17.75 -4.72 15.96
N MET A 155 17.04 -4.28 14.93
CA MET A 155 17.65 -3.83 13.68
C MET A 155 18.16 -2.39 13.72
N ARG A 156 17.84 -1.63 14.78
CA ARG A 156 18.30 -0.25 15.02
C ARG A 156 17.95 0.72 13.89
N PHE A 157 16.78 0.55 13.29
CA PHE A 157 16.28 1.50 12.29
C PHE A 157 15.94 2.82 12.97
N ARG A 158 16.25 3.94 12.32
CA ARG A 158 15.94 5.28 12.84
C ARG A 158 14.43 5.51 13.00
N PHE A 159 13.65 4.98 12.05
CA PHE A 159 12.20 5.05 12.08
C PHE A 159 11.57 3.96 11.20
N VAL A 160 10.28 3.71 11.40
CA VAL A 160 9.47 2.77 10.62
C VAL A 160 8.24 3.45 10.04
N LEU A 161 7.92 3.13 8.78
CA LEU A 161 6.73 3.59 8.04
C LEU A 161 5.82 2.40 7.75
N THR A 162 4.62 2.38 8.33
CA THR A 162 3.70 1.24 8.25
C THR A 162 3.10 1.02 6.87
N ARG A 163 2.94 2.08 6.04
CA ARG A 163 2.48 1.93 4.65
C ARG A 163 3.40 1.00 3.83
N LYS A 164 4.68 0.91 4.17
CA LYS A 164 5.65 0.04 3.47
C LYS A 164 5.45 -1.46 3.74
N MET A 165 4.61 -1.82 4.72
CA MET A 165 4.24 -3.21 5.02
C MET A 165 3.00 -3.69 4.24
N SER A 166 2.38 -2.81 3.44
CA SER A 166 1.22 -3.13 2.60
C SER A 166 1.62 -3.65 1.22
N SER A 167 0.68 -4.31 0.53
CA SER A 167 0.86 -4.76 -0.85
C SER A 167 0.58 -3.68 -1.91
N ASP A 168 0.23 -2.45 -1.50
CA ASP A 168 -0.09 -1.33 -2.40
C ASP A 168 0.99 -1.04 -3.45
N PRO A 169 2.31 -1.08 -3.14
CA PRO A 169 3.34 -0.90 -4.15
C PRO A 169 3.29 -1.96 -5.26
N ILE A 170 2.98 -3.21 -4.90
CA ILE A 170 2.86 -4.32 -5.86
C ILE A 170 1.58 -4.14 -6.71
N VAL A 171 0.47 -3.74 -6.10
CA VAL A 171 -0.77 -3.44 -6.83
C VAL A 171 -0.58 -2.27 -7.80
N THR A 172 0.16 -1.25 -7.38
CA THR A 172 0.53 -0.11 -8.24
C THR A 172 1.39 -0.57 -9.41
N PHE A 173 2.35 -1.47 -9.16
CA PHE A 173 3.17 -2.08 -10.20
C PHE A 173 2.33 -2.88 -11.21
N PHE A 174 1.34 -3.66 -10.76
CA PHE A 174 0.40 -4.34 -11.67
C PHE A 174 -0.46 -3.35 -12.48
N GLY A 175 -0.85 -2.23 -11.88
CA GLY A 175 -1.53 -1.15 -12.60
C GLY A 175 -0.62 -0.52 -13.66
N TRP A 176 0.67 -0.35 -13.37
CA TRP A 176 1.66 0.11 -14.34
C TRP A 176 1.86 -0.88 -15.49
N LEU A 177 1.98 -2.18 -15.20
CA LEU A 177 2.12 -3.22 -16.23
C LEU A 177 0.95 -3.18 -17.23
N ARG A 178 -0.29 -3.09 -16.75
CA ARG A 178 -1.48 -2.96 -17.62
C ARG A 178 -1.45 -1.70 -18.48
N LYS A 179 -0.95 -0.59 -17.94
CA LYS A 179 -0.80 0.68 -18.69
C LYS A 179 0.36 0.67 -19.69
N SER A 180 1.41 -0.10 -19.41
CA SER A 180 2.64 -0.11 -20.21
C SER A 180 2.43 -0.55 -21.66
N ALA A 181 1.37 -1.33 -21.90
CA ALA A 181 0.95 -1.82 -23.22
C ALA A 181 -0.27 -1.08 -23.80
N GLY A 182 -0.49 0.20 -23.44
CA GLY A 182 -1.61 0.99 -23.99
C GLY A 182 -2.93 0.81 -23.26
N SER A 183 -2.89 0.56 -21.95
CA SER A 183 -4.08 0.31 -21.11
C SER A 183 -4.85 -0.97 -21.49
N ASN A 184 -4.12 -2.02 -21.85
CA ASN A 184 -4.69 -3.34 -22.03
C ASN A 184 -4.98 -3.96 -20.64
N ASP A 185 -6.25 -4.08 -20.26
CA ASP A 185 -6.64 -4.71 -19.00
C ASP A 185 -6.48 -6.23 -19.01
N GLN A 186 -6.38 -6.86 -20.18
CA GLN A 186 -6.08 -8.28 -20.35
C GLN A 186 -4.66 -8.48 -20.86
N THR A 187 -3.70 -8.34 -19.95
CA THR A 187 -2.29 -8.61 -20.24
C THR A 187 -2.04 -10.11 -20.34
N ASP A 188 -1.46 -10.56 -21.45
CA ASP A 188 -0.94 -11.92 -21.55
C ASP A 188 0.45 -12.02 -20.91
N VAL A 189 0.95 -13.24 -20.73
CA VAL A 189 2.25 -13.49 -20.09
C VAL A 189 3.38 -12.79 -20.86
N ARG A 190 3.30 -12.72 -22.20
CA ARG A 190 4.32 -12.07 -23.02
C ARG A 190 4.36 -10.57 -22.78
N ALA A 191 3.21 -9.89 -22.77
CA ALA A 191 3.15 -8.46 -22.46
C ALA A 191 3.67 -8.16 -21.05
N VAL A 192 3.36 -9.01 -20.07
CA VAL A 192 3.89 -8.87 -18.71
C VAL A 192 5.42 -9.00 -18.70
N LEU A 193 5.98 -10.03 -19.35
CA LEU A 193 7.43 -10.23 -19.43
C LEU A 193 8.12 -9.05 -20.10
N SER A 194 7.61 -8.57 -21.24
CA SER A 194 8.16 -7.40 -21.93
C SER A 194 8.04 -6.13 -21.09
N GLY A 195 6.95 -5.97 -20.33
CA GLY A 195 6.76 -4.84 -19.41
C GLY A 195 7.79 -4.85 -18.27
N ILE A 196 8.03 -6.01 -17.66
CA ILE A 196 9.05 -6.17 -16.61
C ILE A 196 10.45 -5.92 -17.17
N GLU A 197 10.78 -6.51 -18.32
CA GLU A 197 12.06 -6.33 -18.99
C GLU A 197 12.31 -4.85 -19.31
N LYS A 198 11.29 -4.14 -19.81
CA LYS A 198 11.33 -2.71 -20.03
C LYS A 198 11.57 -1.94 -18.73
N ALA A 199 10.89 -2.28 -17.63
CA ALA A 199 11.09 -1.61 -16.33
C ALA A 199 12.53 -1.72 -15.84
N LEU A 200 13.13 -2.92 -15.95
CA LEU A 200 14.50 -3.19 -15.55
C LEU A 200 15.51 -2.45 -16.44
N LYS A 201 15.33 -2.55 -17.77
CA LYS A 201 16.20 -1.92 -18.76
C LYS A 201 16.21 -0.39 -18.70
N THR A 202 15.07 0.21 -18.37
CA THR A 202 14.93 1.67 -18.32
C THR A 202 15.19 2.27 -16.94
N GLY A 203 15.30 1.44 -15.90
CA GLY A 203 15.44 1.94 -14.52
C GLY A 203 14.23 2.73 -14.02
N ILE A 204 13.03 2.52 -14.59
CA ILE A 204 11.80 3.20 -14.12
C ILE A 204 11.49 2.83 -12.65
N ALA A 205 11.97 1.66 -12.20
CA ALA A 205 11.88 1.22 -10.81
C ALA A 205 13.21 1.47 -10.06
N CYS A 206 13.43 2.69 -9.60
CA CYS A 206 14.56 3.05 -8.73
C CYS A 206 14.13 3.28 -7.28
N THR A 207 15.02 3.01 -6.34
CA THR A 207 14.85 3.39 -4.93
C THR A 207 14.96 4.90 -4.75
N SER A 208 14.17 5.48 -3.84
CA SER A 208 14.31 6.91 -3.53
C SER A 208 15.68 7.20 -2.92
N SER A 209 16.33 8.30 -3.32
CA SER A 209 17.60 8.76 -2.73
C SER A 209 17.50 9.01 -1.22
N SER A 210 16.31 9.29 -0.70
CA SER A 210 16.01 9.45 0.73
C SER A 210 15.54 8.16 1.43
N SER A 211 15.85 6.98 0.87
CA SER A 211 15.47 5.69 1.48
C SER A 211 16.29 5.41 2.75
N ASN A 212 15.72 4.65 3.69
CA ASN A 212 16.42 4.19 4.90
C ASN A 212 17.49 3.11 4.62
N VAL A 213 17.57 2.64 3.37
CA VAL A 213 18.61 1.72 2.90
C VAL A 213 19.58 2.53 2.04
N MET A 214 20.88 2.42 2.32
CA MET A 214 21.90 3.11 1.53
C MET A 214 21.74 2.76 0.06
N SER A 215 21.48 3.78 -0.77
CA SER A 215 21.67 3.65 -2.21
C SER A 215 23.17 3.73 -2.41
N ALA A 216 23.82 2.59 -2.61
CA ALA A 216 25.24 2.57 -2.96
C ALA A 216 25.43 3.49 -4.18
N ASP A 217 26.46 4.33 -4.07
CA ASP A 217 26.77 5.43 -4.96
C ASP A 217 26.57 5.10 -6.45
N SER A 218 25.89 6.03 -7.13
CA SER A 218 26.24 6.53 -8.47
C SER A 218 27.07 5.58 -9.35
N GLY A 219 26.41 4.59 -9.98
CA GLY A 219 27.02 3.85 -11.09
C GLY A 219 26.82 2.34 -11.04
N SER A 220 25.58 1.88 -11.15
CA SER A 220 25.17 0.58 -11.71
C SER A 220 23.78 0.30 -11.18
N CYS A 221 22.78 0.76 -11.93
CA CYS A 221 21.40 0.47 -11.60
C CYS A 221 21.16 -1.05 -11.73
N CYS A 222 20.56 -1.60 -10.68
CA CYS A 222 19.71 -2.80 -10.67
C CYS A 222 20.30 -4.17 -10.25
N SER A 223 21.61 -4.39 -10.12
CA SER A 223 22.11 -5.73 -9.72
C SER A 223 22.48 -5.86 -8.24
N SER A 224 23.02 -4.81 -7.63
CA SER A 224 23.62 -4.88 -6.29
C SER A 224 22.66 -4.52 -5.15
N ALA A 225 21.59 -3.76 -5.41
CA ALA A 225 20.70 -3.25 -4.37
C ALA A 225 19.83 -4.33 -3.69
N LEU A 226 19.56 -5.46 -4.37
CA LEU A 226 18.85 -6.60 -3.77
C LEU A 226 19.77 -7.56 -2.99
N LEU A 227 21.09 -7.39 -3.10
CA LEU A 227 22.11 -8.29 -2.52
C LEU A 227 23.01 -7.62 -1.48
N GLN A 228 22.91 -6.30 -1.28
CA GLN A 228 23.76 -5.61 -0.33
C GLN A 228 23.18 -5.65 1.09
N ARG A 229 23.86 -6.45 1.92
CA ARG A 229 23.76 -6.45 3.37
C ARG A 229 24.01 -5.03 3.91
N PRO A 230 23.12 -4.48 4.76
CA PRO A 230 23.33 -3.15 5.32
C PRO A 230 24.63 -3.10 6.14
N PRO A 231 25.42 -2.01 6.06
CA PRO A 231 26.59 -1.83 6.90
C PRO A 231 26.11 -1.62 8.34
N GLY A 232 26.26 -2.65 9.19
CA GLY A 232 25.85 -2.62 10.59
C GLY A 232 25.03 -3.82 11.08
N ALA A 233 24.62 -4.75 10.22
CA ALA A 233 23.99 -5.99 10.67
C ALA A 233 25.02 -6.86 11.42
N ALA A 234 24.83 -7.03 12.73
CA ALA A 234 25.62 -7.92 13.57
C ALA A 234 25.59 -9.35 13.00
N GLN A 235 26.76 -9.99 12.92
CA GLN A 235 26.89 -11.41 12.61
C GLN A 235 26.36 -12.22 13.79
N ASN A 236 25.04 -12.45 13.87
CA ASN A 236 24.56 -13.61 14.60
C ASN A 236 24.75 -14.83 13.71
N ALA A 237 25.95 -15.40 13.80
CA ALA A 237 26.29 -16.71 13.28
C ALA A 237 25.38 -17.76 13.93
N GLY A 238 24.74 -18.62 13.13
CA GLY A 238 23.95 -19.73 13.67
C GLY A 238 23.12 -20.54 12.66
N ALA A 239 22.86 -20.04 11.45
CA ALA A 239 22.18 -20.83 10.43
C ALA A 239 23.03 -20.86 9.16
N ALA A 240 23.87 -21.88 9.03
CA ALA A 240 24.52 -22.19 7.76
C ALA A 240 23.45 -22.68 6.79
N PHE A 241 23.40 -22.07 5.60
CA PHE A 241 22.58 -22.57 4.50
C PHE A 241 23.02 -24.01 4.16
N PRO A 242 22.10 -24.95 3.89
CA PRO A 242 22.48 -26.31 3.50
C PRO A 242 23.42 -26.29 2.29
N ALA A 243 24.51 -27.06 2.34
CA ALA A 243 25.57 -27.03 1.31
C ALA A 243 25.05 -27.31 -0.12
N GLU A 244 24.01 -28.14 -0.26
CA GLU A 244 23.33 -28.39 -1.54
C GLU A 244 22.62 -27.15 -2.10
N ALA A 245 22.00 -26.35 -1.23
CA ALA A 245 21.31 -25.14 -1.65
C ALA A 245 22.29 -24.06 -2.11
N THR A 246 23.47 -23.97 -1.47
CA THR A 246 24.56 -23.09 -1.90
C THR A 246 25.13 -23.50 -3.25
N ALA A 247 25.37 -24.80 -3.47
CA ALA A 247 25.86 -25.30 -4.75
C ALA A 247 24.87 -25.06 -5.91
N THR A 248 23.57 -25.22 -5.65
CA THR A 248 22.51 -24.94 -6.64
C THR A 248 22.42 -23.44 -6.96
N LEU A 249 22.57 -22.58 -5.95
CA LEU A 249 22.62 -21.12 -6.11
C LEU A 249 23.83 -20.67 -6.94
N GLU A 250 25.00 -21.25 -6.68
CA GLU A 250 26.23 -20.97 -7.44
C GLU A 250 26.09 -21.43 -8.90
N GLU A 251 25.48 -22.60 -9.15
CA GLU A 251 25.19 -23.07 -10.51
C GLU A 251 24.24 -22.11 -11.26
N HIS A 252 23.24 -21.54 -10.57
CA HIS A 252 22.33 -20.56 -11.17
C HIS A 252 22.95 -19.18 -11.37
N LEU A 253 23.92 -18.78 -10.53
CA LEU A 253 24.66 -17.52 -10.65
C LEU A 253 25.64 -17.51 -11.84
N ASP A 254 26.21 -18.67 -12.18
CA ASP A 254 27.11 -18.83 -13.32
C ASP A 254 26.37 -19.06 -14.65
N ARG A 255 25.13 -19.56 -14.61
CA ARG A 255 24.25 -19.63 -15.79
C ARG A 255 23.66 -18.25 -16.14
N GLY A 256 24.51 -17.39 -16.72
CA GLY A 256 24.05 -16.27 -17.54
C GLY A 256 24.33 -14.88 -16.98
N LYS A 257 25.62 -14.52 -16.84
CA LYS A 257 26.04 -13.11 -16.91
C LYS A 257 26.07 -12.67 -18.37
N THR A 258 24.92 -12.55 -19.03
CA THR A 258 24.82 -11.65 -20.18
C THR A 258 24.90 -10.24 -19.64
N LEU A 259 25.93 -9.50 -20.04
CA LEU A 259 26.12 -8.10 -19.64
C LEU A 259 24.83 -7.34 -20.01
N LEU A 260 24.05 -6.94 -19.01
CA LEU A 260 22.83 -6.17 -19.26
C LEU A 260 23.24 -4.81 -19.83
N PRO A 261 22.64 -4.35 -20.93
CA PRO A 261 22.96 -3.05 -21.52
C PRO A 261 22.67 -1.95 -20.51
N THR A 262 23.51 -0.91 -20.49
CA THR A 262 23.29 0.27 -19.65
C THR A 262 21.95 0.93 -19.98
N PRO A 263 21.33 1.66 -19.03
CA PRO A 263 20.01 2.27 -19.25
C PRO A 263 19.95 3.14 -20.51
N ASP A 264 21.03 3.85 -20.82
CA ASP A 264 21.15 4.68 -22.02
C ASP A 264 21.13 3.85 -23.32
N VAL A 265 21.86 2.74 -23.34
CA VAL A 265 21.92 1.81 -24.49
C VAL A 265 20.58 1.09 -24.65
N ALA A 266 19.93 0.72 -23.54
CA ALA A 266 18.60 0.13 -23.55
C ALA A 266 17.52 1.10 -24.04
N ALA A 267 17.56 2.36 -23.61
CA ALA A 267 16.66 3.41 -24.07
C ALA A 267 16.85 3.67 -25.58
N LEU A 268 18.10 3.76 -26.04
CA LEU A 268 18.43 3.93 -27.45
C LEU A 268 17.93 2.75 -28.29
N ALA A 269 18.13 1.51 -27.80
CA ALA A 269 17.64 0.31 -28.48
C ALA A 269 16.11 0.25 -28.55
N MET A 270 15.39 0.69 -27.50
CA MET A 270 13.93 0.77 -27.53
C MET A 270 13.42 1.81 -28.52
N VAL A 271 14.02 3.01 -28.53
CA VAL A 271 13.64 4.06 -29.48
C VAL A 271 13.97 3.63 -30.91
N GLY A 272 15.15 3.08 -31.14
CA GLY A 272 15.56 2.53 -32.45
C GLY A 272 14.66 1.40 -32.92
N GLY A 273 14.30 0.47 -32.02
CA GLY A 273 13.36 -0.62 -32.31
C GLY A 273 11.94 -0.12 -32.62
N TYR A 274 11.45 0.88 -31.89
CA TYR A 274 10.17 1.52 -32.18
C TYR A 274 10.17 2.21 -33.55
N ILE A 275 11.21 3.00 -33.86
CA ILE A 275 11.36 3.66 -35.15
C ILE A 275 11.43 2.62 -36.28
N ALA A 276 12.24 1.58 -36.13
CA ALA A 276 12.36 0.51 -37.11
C ALA A 276 11.03 -0.21 -37.35
N ARG A 277 10.28 -0.52 -36.28
CA ARG A 277 8.94 -1.11 -36.38
C ARG A 277 7.97 -0.19 -37.11
N THR A 278 7.97 1.10 -36.76
CA THR A 278 7.07 2.10 -37.36
C THR A 278 7.37 2.25 -38.85
N ILE A 279 8.65 2.35 -39.25
CA ILE A 279 9.06 2.40 -40.66
C ILE A 279 8.64 1.13 -41.39
N HIS A 280 8.86 -0.05 -40.81
CA HIS A 280 8.46 -1.32 -41.41
C HIS A 280 6.94 -1.42 -41.61
N GLU A 281 6.14 -1.02 -40.61
CA GLU A 281 4.68 -0.96 -40.71
C GLU A 281 4.22 0.05 -41.77
N THR A 282 4.88 1.21 -41.88
CA THR A 282 4.54 2.24 -42.87
C THR A 282 4.88 1.80 -44.30
N ILE A 283 6.02 1.13 -44.51
CA ILE A 283 6.42 0.56 -45.80
C ILE A 283 5.49 -0.59 -46.20
N ALA A 284 5.09 -1.44 -45.26
CA ALA A 284 4.13 -2.51 -45.51
C ALA A 284 2.76 -1.97 -45.97
N VAL A 285 2.31 -0.83 -45.43
CA VAL A 285 1.07 -0.16 -45.85
C VAL A 285 1.21 0.49 -47.24
N MET A 286 2.37 1.07 -47.55
CA MET A 286 2.66 1.61 -48.89
C MET A 286 2.71 0.53 -49.98
N ASN A 287 3.25 -0.64 -49.67
CA ASN A 287 3.32 -1.79 -50.59
C ASN A 287 2.01 -2.58 -50.72
N ALA A 288 1.01 -2.28 -49.89
CA ALA A 288 -0.30 -2.93 -49.90
C ALA A 288 -1.41 -2.07 -50.55
N SER A 289 -1.06 -0.91 -51.09
CA SER A 289 -1.97 -0.07 -51.88
C SER A 289 -1.76 -0.37 -53.38
N PRO A 290 -2.82 -0.66 -54.15
CA PRO A 290 -2.73 -1.15 -55.54
C PRO A 290 -2.15 -0.14 -56.53
#